data_AF-A0A3D4JX53-F1
#
_entry.id   AF-A0A3D4JX53-F1
#
_cell.length_a   1.000
_cell.length_b   1.000
_cell.length_c   1.000
_cell.angle_alpha   90.00
_cell.angle_beta   90.00
_cell.angle_gamma   90.00
#
_symmetry.space_group_name_H-M   'P 1'
#
loop_
_entity.id
_entity.type
_entity.pdbx_description
1 polymer ?
#
loop_
_entity_poly.entity_id
_entity_poly.type
_entity_poly.pdbx_seq_one_letter_code
_entity_poly.pdbx_strand_id
1 'polypeptide(L)'
;NNKTMFHPHTNMTKAALNMMTLTSAKEFEKDQIYMTAVDVGWISTGAKESLRKKQFEQGYIPPLDSVDGAARILHPIVEGINGNYFSGVLLKNYKINDW
;
A
#
# COMPACT_ATOMS: atom_id res chain seq x y z
N ASN A 1 -21.30 -8.68 -5.82
CA ASN A 1 -20.46 -7.48 -6.07
C ASN A 1 -20.28 -6.77 -4.74
N ASN A 2 -19.14 -6.95 -4.05
CA ASN A 2 -18.95 -6.58 -2.64
C ASN A 2 -18.50 -5.12 -2.42
N LYS A 3 -18.67 -4.26 -3.43
CA LYS A 3 -18.18 -2.88 -3.44
C LYS A 3 -19.29 -1.92 -3.01
N THR A 4 -19.00 -1.06 -2.04
CA THR A 4 -19.93 -0.01 -1.62
C THR A 4 -19.96 1.14 -2.63
N MET A 5 -20.98 1.99 -2.55
CA MET A 5 -21.07 3.23 -3.36
C MET A 5 -19.90 4.21 -3.12
N PHE A 6 -19.16 4.05 -2.01
CA PHE A 6 -18.00 4.88 -1.68
C PHE A 6 -16.69 4.36 -2.28
N HIS A 7 -16.70 3.19 -2.92
CA HIS A 7 -15.50 2.62 -3.53
C HIS A 7 -14.81 3.57 -4.53
N PRO A 8 -15.52 4.33 -5.39
CA PRO A 8 -14.88 5.34 -6.24
C PRO A 8 -14.12 6.38 -5.43
N HIS A 9 -14.67 6.86 -4.31
CA HIS A 9 -13.99 7.84 -3.44
C HIS A 9 -12.71 7.26 -2.85
N THR A 10 -12.75 6.03 -2.32
CA THR A 10 -11.55 5.36 -1.80
C THR A 10 -10.48 5.17 -2.88
N ASN A 11 -10.88 4.86 -4.12
CA ASN A 11 -9.95 4.76 -5.24
C ASN A 11 -9.33 6.12 -5.58
N MET A 12 -10.12 7.19 -5.61
CA MET A 12 -9.61 8.54 -5.85
C MET A 12 -8.61 8.95 -4.76
N THR A 13 -8.89 8.66 -3.49
CA THR A 13 -7.95 8.94 -2.39
C THR A 13 -6.63 8.16 -2.57
N LYS A 14 -6.68 6.88 -2.95
CA LYS A 14 -5.48 6.09 -3.23
C LYS A 14 -4.67 6.65 -4.40
N ALA A 15 -5.33 7.01 -5.49
CA ALA A 15 -4.68 7.63 -6.65
C ALA A 15 -4.05 8.99 -6.29
N ALA A 16 -4.74 9.81 -5.50
CA ALA A 16 -4.22 11.08 -5.03
C ALA A 16 -2.96 10.92 -4.15
N LEU A 17 -2.94 9.94 -3.24
CA LEU A 17 -1.76 9.62 -2.43
C LEU A 17 -0.58 9.14 -3.30
N ASN A 18 -0.84 8.28 -4.29
CA ASN A 18 0.17 7.85 -5.24
C ASN A 18 0.79 9.04 -6.00
N MET A 19 -0.06 9.95 -6.49
CA MET A 19 0.42 11.15 -7.19
C MET A 19 1.16 12.12 -6.27
N MET A 20 0.77 12.23 -5.00
CA MET A 20 1.51 13.01 -4.01
C MET A 20 2.94 12.47 -3.86
N THR A 21 3.11 11.14 -3.73
CA THR A 21 4.45 10.52 -3.72
C THR A 21 5.23 10.84 -4.99
N LEU A 22 4.66 10.58 -6.17
CA LEU A 22 5.34 10.80 -7.45
C LEU A 22 5.81 12.24 -7.64
N THR A 23 4.96 13.21 -7.32
CA THR A 23 5.22 14.62 -7.62
C THR A 23 6.08 15.30 -6.56
N SER A 24 5.99 14.87 -5.30
CA SER A 24 6.71 15.49 -4.18
C SER A 24 8.10 14.89 -3.96
N ALA A 25 8.31 13.61 -4.29
CA ALA A 25 9.54 12.87 -4.02
C ALA A 25 10.83 13.63 -4.40
N LYS A 26 10.89 14.16 -5.62
CA LYS A 26 12.09 14.87 -6.12
C LYS A 26 12.47 16.10 -5.30
N GLU A 27 11.49 16.80 -4.72
CA GLU A 27 11.78 17.95 -3.87
C GLU A 27 12.33 17.50 -2.52
N PHE A 28 11.67 16.52 -1.91
CA PHE A 28 12.02 15.98 -0.59
C PHE A 28 13.34 15.19 -0.58
N GLU A 29 13.77 14.62 -1.70
CA GLU A 29 15.09 13.99 -1.84
C GLU A 29 16.24 14.94 -1.48
N LYS A 30 16.08 16.25 -1.74
CA LYS A 30 17.08 17.27 -1.38
C LYS A 30 17.29 17.35 0.13
N ASP A 31 16.25 17.06 0.90
CA ASP A 31 16.24 17.03 2.36
C ASP A 31 16.50 15.61 2.91
N GLN A 32 16.96 14.67 2.08
CA GLN A 32 17.18 13.26 2.43
C GLN A 32 15.89 12.54 2.86
N ILE A 33 14.74 12.98 2.35
CA ILE A 33 13.44 12.37 2.59
C ILE A 33 13.01 11.62 1.32
N TYR A 34 13.14 10.29 1.35
CA TYR A 34 12.84 9.42 0.21
C TYR A 34 11.40 8.91 0.30
N MET A 35 10.54 9.38 -0.61
CA MET A 35 9.11 9.06 -0.59
C MET A 35 8.80 7.86 -1.48
N THR A 36 8.22 6.80 -0.91
CA THR A 36 7.83 5.58 -1.64
C THR A 36 6.37 5.24 -1.38
N ALA A 37 5.63 4.85 -2.43
CA ALA A 37 4.28 4.29 -2.32
C ALA A 37 4.36 2.76 -2.33
N VAL A 38 3.56 2.08 -1.52
CA VAL A 38 3.59 0.61 -1.40
C VAL A 38 2.19 0.03 -1.54
N ASP A 39 1.99 -0.82 -2.55
CA ASP A 39 0.83 -1.70 -2.67
C ASP A 39 1.09 -3.01 -1.90
N VAL A 40 0.49 -3.08 -0.71
CA VAL A 40 0.58 -4.25 0.17
C VAL A 40 -0.29 -5.43 -0.31
N GLY A 41 -1.15 -5.22 -1.30
CA GLY A 41 -2.15 -6.20 -1.72
C GLY A 41 -3.34 -6.32 -0.77
N TRP A 42 -4.09 -7.41 -0.89
CA TRP A 42 -5.28 -7.64 -0.08
C TRP A 42 -4.92 -8.39 1.21
N ILE A 43 -4.67 -7.62 2.28
CA ILE A 43 -4.25 -8.13 3.61
C ILE A 43 -5.38 -8.16 4.66
N SER A 44 -6.49 -7.46 4.41
CA SER A 44 -7.61 -7.31 5.36
C SER A 44 -8.90 -7.01 4.61
N THR A 45 -10.04 -7.38 5.20
CA THR A 45 -11.37 -6.99 4.69
C THR A 45 -11.76 -5.56 5.10
N GLY A 46 -11.02 -4.95 6.05
CA GLY A 46 -11.34 -3.63 6.60
C GLY A 46 -12.65 -3.58 7.41
N ALA A 47 -13.27 -4.73 7.65
CA ALA A 47 -14.53 -4.84 8.36
C ALA A 47 -14.32 -4.89 9.88
N LYS A 48 -15.33 -4.44 10.65
CA LYS A 48 -15.42 -4.73 12.08
C LYS A 48 -15.46 -6.24 12.32
N GLU A 49 -14.94 -6.69 13.46
CA GLU A 49 -14.71 -8.11 13.74
C GLU A 49 -15.94 -9.01 13.54
N SER A 50 -17.12 -8.55 13.96
CA SER A 50 -18.37 -9.31 13.79
C SER A 50 -18.75 -9.55 12.32
N LEU A 51 -18.46 -8.59 11.44
CA LEU A 51 -18.68 -8.71 10.00
C LEU A 51 -17.53 -9.48 9.34
N ARG A 52 -16.29 -9.27 9.78
CA ARG A 52 -15.12 -10.02 9.31
C ARG A 52 -15.31 -11.51 9.51
N LYS A 53 -15.78 -11.94 10.69
CA LYS A 53 -16.05 -13.35 10.99
C LYS A 53 -17.07 -13.97 10.01
N LYS A 54 -18.18 -13.27 9.75
CA LYS A 54 -19.19 -13.71 8.76
C LYS A 54 -18.62 -13.80 7.34
N GLN A 55 -17.79 -12.83 6.96
CA GLN A 55 -17.11 -12.83 5.66
C GLN A 55 -16.17 -14.04 5.53
N PHE A 56 -15.44 -14.38 6.60
CA PHE A 56 -14.52 -15.51 6.63
C PHE A 56 -15.27 -16.84 6.54
N GLU A 57 -16.39 -17.00 7.25
CA GLU A 57 -17.28 -18.16 7.15
C GLU A 57 -17.82 -18.35 5.71
N GLN A 58 -17.92 -17.27 4.92
CA GLN A 58 -18.31 -17.29 3.52
C GLN A 58 -17.12 -17.41 2.54
N GLY A 59 -15.91 -17.64 3.04
CA GLY A 59 -14.69 -17.76 2.22
C GLY A 59 -14.15 -16.43 1.68
N TYR A 60 -14.66 -15.28 2.14
CA TYR A 60 -14.12 -13.97 1.78
C TYR A 60 -12.91 -13.63 2.66
N ILE A 61 -11.82 -14.34 2.40
CA ILE A 61 -10.59 -14.30 3.19
C ILE A 61 -9.49 -13.65 2.33
N PRO A 62 -8.81 -12.60 2.83
CA PRO A 62 -7.66 -12.03 2.16
C PRO A 62 -6.54 -13.08 1.97
N PRO A 63 -5.88 -13.14 0.80
CA PRO A 63 -4.83 -14.11 0.52
C PRO A 63 -3.50 -13.79 1.22
N LEU A 64 -3.34 -12.57 1.74
CA LEU A 64 -2.18 -12.11 2.47
C LEU A 64 -2.60 -11.76 3.89
N ASP A 65 -1.66 -11.79 4.83
CA ASP A 65 -1.90 -11.40 6.22
C ASP A 65 -1.26 -10.05 6.59
N SER A 66 -1.37 -9.67 7.86
CA SER A 66 -0.77 -8.42 8.37
C SER A 66 0.75 -8.46 8.38
N VAL A 67 1.37 -9.63 8.51
CA VAL A 67 2.82 -9.80 8.47
C VAL A 67 3.33 -9.59 7.05
N ASP A 68 2.65 -10.13 6.04
CA ASP A 68 2.93 -9.84 4.62
C ASP A 68 2.84 -8.34 4.33
N GLY A 69 1.79 -7.69 4.84
CA GLY A 69 1.61 -6.25 4.69
C GLY A 69 2.75 -5.44 5.32
N ALA A 70 3.13 -5.79 6.55
CA ALA A 70 4.23 -5.15 7.26
C ALA A 70 5.57 -5.34 6.53
N ALA A 71 5.86 -6.56 6.06
CA ALA A 71 7.10 -6.85 5.35
C ALA A 71 7.24 -6.01 4.06
N ARG A 72 6.14 -5.82 3.32
CA ARG A 72 6.13 -4.99 2.10
C ARG A 72 6.35 -3.52 2.39
N ILE A 73 5.79 -3.00 3.49
CA ILE A 73 6.01 -1.61 3.93
C ILE A 73 7.46 -1.41 4.40
N LEU A 74 8.01 -2.38 5.14
CA LEU A 74 9.37 -2.32 5.67
C LEU A 74 10.43 -2.47 4.58
N HIS A 75 10.13 -3.13 3.46
CA HIS A 75 11.10 -3.36 2.39
C HIS A 75 11.86 -2.10 1.93
N PRO A 76 11.20 -1.01 1.47
CA PRO A 76 11.93 0.20 1.07
C PRO A 76 12.70 0.87 2.22
N ILE A 77 12.26 0.69 3.47
CA ILE A 77 12.94 1.24 4.65
C ILE A 77 14.24 0.46 4.90
N VAL A 78 14.19 -0.87 4.88
CA VAL A 78 15.37 -1.74 5.06
C VAL A 78 16.38 -1.53 3.92
N GLU A 79 15.90 -1.42 2.67
CA GLU A 79 16.76 -1.12 1.53
C GLU A 79 17.44 0.26 1.69
N GLY A 80 16.69 1.27 2.14
CA GLY A 80 17.26 2.59 2.45
C GLY A 80 18.33 2.56 3.56
N ILE A 81 18.14 1.76 4.62
CA ILE A 81 19.16 1.56 5.67
C ILE A 81 20.44 0.94 5.10
N ASN A 82 20.31 0.08 4.09
CA ASN A 82 21.43 -0.55 3.38
C ASN A 82 22.03 0.34 2.28
N GLY A 83 21.52 1.56 2.08
CA GLY A 83 22.01 2.52 1.08
C GLY A 83 21.30 2.45 -0.29
N ASN A 84 20.29 1.59 -0.44
CA ASN A 84 19.47 1.45 -1.65
C ASN A 84 18.16 2.24 -1.50
N TYR A 85 18.20 3.53 -1.82
CA TYR A 85 17.02 4.39 -1.65
C TYR A 85 16.02 4.25 -2.80
N PHE A 86 14.77 3.96 -2.47
CA PHE A 86 13.63 4.12 -3.37
C PHE A 86 12.98 5.48 -3.16
N SER A 87 12.69 6.19 -4.25
CA SER A 87 12.01 7.47 -4.19
C SER A 87 11.23 7.75 -5.46
N GLY A 88 10.02 8.31 -5.31
CA GLY A 88 9.15 8.64 -6.44
C GLY A 88 8.64 7.40 -7.19
N VAL A 89 8.57 6.25 -6.52
CA VAL A 89 8.14 4.97 -7.11
C VAL A 89 6.95 4.35 -6.37
N LEU A 90 6.21 3.53 -7.11
CA LEU A 90 5.25 2.58 -6.56
C LEU A 90 5.89 1.20 -6.47
N LEU A 91 5.91 0.62 -5.28
CA LEU A 91 6.32 -0.76 -5.07
C LEU A 91 5.10 -1.68 -5.00
N LYS A 92 5.14 -2.75 -5.80
CA LYS A 92 4.18 -3.84 -5.76
C LYS A 92 4.91 -5.16 -5.81
N ASN A 93 4.64 -6.05 -4.86
CA ASN A 93 5.36 -7.33 -4.73
C ASN A 93 6.89 -7.13 -4.70
N TYR A 94 7.37 -6.16 -3.91
CA TYR A 94 8.81 -5.84 -3.75
C TYR A 94 9.50 -5.34 -5.03
N LYS A 95 8.75 -4.92 -6.04
CA LYS A 95 9.30 -4.41 -7.31
C LYS A 95 8.69 -3.08 -7.67
N ILE A 96 9.46 -2.24 -8.36
CA ILE A 96 8.95 -1.02 -8.98
C ILE A 96 7.87 -1.43 -10.00
N ASN A 97 6.75 -0.74 -9.93
CA ASN A 97 5.61 -0.92 -10.81
C ASN A 97 5.21 0.42 -11.40
N ASP A 98 4.59 0.39 -12.58
CA ASP A 98 3.96 1.57 -13.15
C ASP A 98 2.77 2.03 -12.28
N TRP A 99 2.51 3.33 -12.29
CA TRP A 99 1.47 4.00 -11.49
C TRP A 99 0.04 3.64 -11.90
#